data_AF-A0A5C3L0L8-F1
#
_entry.id   AF-A0A5C3L0L8-F1
#
_cell.length_a   1.000
_cell.length_b   1.000
_cell.length_c   1.000
_cell.angle_alpha   90.00
_cell.angle_beta   90.00
_cell.angle_gamma   90.00
#
_symmetry.space_group_name_H-M   'P 1'
#
loop_
_entity.id
_entity.type
_entity.pdbx_description
1 polymer ?
#
loop_
_entity_poly.entity_id
_entity_poly.type
_entity_poly.pdbx_seq_one_letter_code
_entity_poly.pdbx_strand_id
1 'polypeptide(L)'
;MTDHWLRGKTLVGMEWLANQYGKTLNHSKHRVSLSRKAGLEFPVSRIKRKAKECLYPSHRIFTGAAVYLTAVIEYLTAEVLELAGNQAKYYKKKRIIPRHILIGVWRDTELHELLKNVDLPDSGVVPFVHEVLRHDKVPKVIYPTGPRFKQAYESALMKKKSTAY
;
A
#
# COMPACT_ATOMS: atom_id res chain seq x y z
N MET A 1 34.49 63.70 -30.44
CA MET A 1 33.50 63.76 -29.35
C MET A 1 33.79 62.58 -28.44
N THR A 2 34.77 62.74 -27.57
CA THR A 2 35.25 61.71 -26.65
C THR A 2 34.55 61.86 -25.31
N ASP A 3 34.16 60.72 -24.75
CA ASP A 3 33.24 60.55 -23.64
C ASP A 3 33.69 61.29 -22.36
N HIS A 4 32.88 62.27 -21.95
CA HIS A 4 33.05 63.01 -20.69
C HIS A 4 32.23 62.40 -19.53
N TRP A 5 31.74 61.16 -19.66
CA TRP A 5 30.74 60.59 -18.74
C TRP A 5 31.32 59.80 -17.54
N LEU A 6 32.65 59.72 -17.38
CA LEU A 6 33.29 58.92 -16.32
C LEU A 6 34.10 59.74 -15.30
N ARG A 7 33.77 61.01 -15.07
CA ARG A 7 34.49 61.88 -14.10
C ARG A 7 33.78 62.16 -12.77
N GLY A 8 32.76 61.38 -12.39
CA GLY A 8 31.95 61.69 -11.19
C GLY A 8 31.44 60.51 -10.38
N LYS A 9 31.96 59.29 -10.55
CA LYS A 9 31.53 58.16 -9.71
C LYS A 9 32.40 58.15 -8.45
N THR A 10 31.88 58.73 -7.37
CA THR A 10 32.46 58.55 -6.03
C THR A 10 32.46 57.07 -5.66
N LEU A 11 33.45 56.63 -4.88
CA LEU A 11 33.51 55.25 -4.35
C LEU A 11 32.19 54.83 -3.69
N VAL A 12 31.53 55.79 -3.02
CA VAL A 12 30.20 55.64 -2.40
C VAL A 12 29.10 55.26 -3.41
N GLY A 13 29.13 55.82 -4.63
CA GLY A 13 28.16 55.48 -5.68
C GLY A 13 28.39 54.08 -6.28
N MET A 14 29.63 53.61 -6.33
CA MET A 14 29.96 52.23 -6.70
C MET A 14 29.59 51.24 -5.59
N GLU A 15 29.80 51.61 -4.32
CA GLU A 15 29.37 50.84 -3.15
C GLU A 15 27.84 50.73 -3.07
N TRP A 16 27.11 51.80 -3.41
CA TRP A 16 25.65 51.80 -3.47
C TRP A 16 25.12 50.87 -4.57
N LEU A 17 25.72 50.88 -5.77
CA LEU A 17 25.37 49.97 -6.85
C LEU A 17 25.73 48.51 -6.53
N ALA A 18 26.88 48.27 -5.88
CA ALA A 18 27.28 46.93 -5.44
C ALA A 18 26.35 46.38 -4.35
N ASN A 19 25.87 47.23 -3.43
CA ASN A 19 24.93 46.85 -2.37
C ASN A 19 23.49 46.60 -2.90
N GLN A 20 23.14 47.17 -4.06
CA GLN A 20 21.89 46.84 -4.77
C GLN A 20 21.98 45.47 -5.47
N TYR A 21 23.14 45.15 -6.06
CA TYR A 21 23.38 43.86 -6.74
C TYR A 21 23.67 42.69 -5.78
N GLY A 22 24.19 42.95 -4.58
CA GLY A 22 24.49 41.92 -3.58
C GLY A 22 23.25 41.32 -2.88
N LYS A 23 22.08 41.97 -2.96
CA LYS A 23 20.85 41.50 -2.29
C LYS A 23 20.13 40.37 -3.02
N THR A 24 20.52 40.02 -4.25
CA THR A 24 19.83 39.00 -5.07
C THR A 24 20.59 37.68 -5.21
N LEU A 25 21.78 37.55 -4.61
CA LEU A 25 22.49 36.27 -4.54
C LEU A 25 22.23 35.56 -3.20
N ASN A 26 20.94 35.46 -2.84
CA ASN A 26 20.54 34.46 -1.85
C ASN A 26 20.82 33.10 -2.46
N HIS A 27 21.92 32.44 -2.08
CA HIS A 27 22.10 31.01 -2.28
C HIS A 27 20.78 30.35 -1.85
N SER A 28 20.03 29.84 -2.84
CA SER A 28 18.70 29.28 -2.63
C SER A 28 18.80 28.16 -1.62
N LYS A 29 18.56 28.47 -0.34
CA LYS A 29 18.55 27.48 0.73
C LYS A 29 17.60 26.38 0.31
N HIS A 30 18.12 25.16 0.19
CA HIS A 30 17.37 24.04 -0.36
C HIS A 30 16.03 23.93 0.38
N ARG A 31 14.92 24.20 -0.32
CA ARG A 31 13.59 24.21 0.30
C ARG A 31 13.23 22.78 0.69
N VAL A 32 13.27 22.50 1.99
CA VAL A 32 12.82 21.20 2.52
C VAL A 32 11.29 21.17 2.47
N SER A 33 10.73 20.12 1.85
CA SER A 33 9.28 19.93 1.75
C SER A 33 8.65 19.74 3.13
N LEU A 34 7.37 20.09 3.26
CA LEU A 34 6.61 19.86 4.50
C LEU A 34 6.55 18.37 4.86
N SER A 35 6.39 17.49 3.87
CA SER A 35 6.46 16.03 4.06
C SER A 35 7.79 15.60 4.67
N ARG A 36 8.92 16.04 4.09
CA ARG A 36 10.26 15.69 4.60
C ARG A 36 10.53 16.25 5.99
N LYS A 37 9.98 17.43 6.33
CA LYS A 37 10.04 17.99 7.69
C LYS A 37 9.20 17.19 8.69
N ALA A 38 8.08 16.63 8.24
CA ALA A 38 7.17 15.85 9.07
C ALA A 38 7.53 14.35 9.14
N GLY A 39 8.51 13.88 8.35
CA GLY A 39 8.87 12.47 8.28
C GLY A 39 7.85 11.58 7.57
N LEU A 40 7.04 12.18 6.67
CA LEU A 40 5.98 11.48 5.93
C LEU A 40 6.41 11.26 4.47
N GLU A 41 6.10 10.08 3.94
CA GLU A 41 6.31 9.77 2.52
C GLU A 41 5.21 10.41 1.65
N PHE A 42 4.01 10.56 2.22
CA PHE A 42 2.87 11.14 1.50
C PHE A 42 2.97 12.68 1.38
N PRO A 43 2.43 13.26 0.29
CA PRO A 43 2.60 14.69 -0.01
C PRO A 43 1.65 15.58 0.81
N VAL A 44 2.12 16.09 1.95
CA VAL A 44 1.36 16.97 2.86
C VAL A 44 0.80 18.20 2.15
N SER A 45 1.60 18.87 1.33
CA SER A 45 1.16 20.08 0.61
C SER A 45 0.02 19.79 -0.38
N ARG A 46 0.03 18.61 -1.02
CA ARG A 46 -1.00 18.20 -1.98
C ARG A 46 -2.30 17.88 -1.26
N ILE A 47 -2.21 17.14 -0.14
CA ILE A 47 -3.36 16.80 0.70
C ILE A 47 -3.99 18.06 1.28
N LYS A 48 -3.18 19.01 1.78
CA LYS A 48 -3.67 20.32 2.25
C LYS A 48 -4.47 21.06 1.18
N ARG A 49 -3.95 21.12 -0.05
CA ARG A 49 -4.62 21.77 -1.18
C ARG A 49 -5.94 21.06 -1.51
N LYS A 50 -5.93 19.74 -1.61
CA LYS A 50 -7.13 18.93 -1.86
C LYS A 50 -8.18 19.06 -0.76
N ALA A 51 -7.77 19.06 0.51
CA ALA A 51 -8.66 19.29 1.63
C ALA A 51 -9.35 20.65 1.55
N LYS A 52 -8.66 21.69 1.06
CA LYS A 52 -9.26 23.02 0.84
C LYS A 52 -10.24 23.04 -0.34
N GLU A 53 -10.00 22.23 -1.37
CA GLU A 53 -10.92 22.07 -2.51
C GLU A 53 -12.19 21.29 -2.12
N CYS A 54 -12.07 20.29 -1.25
CA CYS A 54 -13.20 19.46 -0.81
C CYS A 54 -14.06 20.11 0.29
N LEU A 55 -13.46 20.97 1.13
CA LEU A 55 -14.17 21.73 2.15
C LEU A 55 -14.68 23.06 1.58
N TYR A 56 -15.58 23.73 2.30
CA TYR A 56 -16.04 25.07 1.90
C TYR A 56 -14.84 26.03 1.74
N PRO A 57 -14.72 26.76 0.61
CA PRO A 57 -13.56 27.61 0.31
C PRO A 57 -13.20 28.64 1.39
N SER A 58 -14.16 28.98 2.24
CA SER A 58 -14.05 29.91 3.37
C SER A 58 -13.22 29.38 4.55
N HIS A 59 -13.01 28.07 4.66
CA HIS A 59 -12.34 27.49 5.82
C HIS A 59 -10.82 27.49 5.69
N ARG A 60 -10.14 28.02 6.71
CA ARG A 60 -8.67 28.00 6.80
C ARG A 60 -8.20 26.66 7.36
N ILE A 61 -7.38 25.94 6.60
CA ILE A 61 -6.77 24.68 7.05
C ILE A 61 -5.40 24.96 7.66
N PHE A 62 -5.25 24.64 8.94
CA PHE A 62 -3.96 24.73 9.62
C PHE A 62 -2.97 23.70 9.05
N THR A 63 -1.68 24.05 9.02
CA THR A 63 -0.65 23.13 8.48
C THR A 63 -0.56 21.85 9.31
N GLY A 64 -0.67 21.94 10.64
CA GLY A 64 -0.71 20.76 11.52
C GLY A 64 -1.88 19.81 11.22
N ALA A 65 -3.05 20.33 10.89
CA ALA A 65 -4.20 19.49 10.50
C ALA A 65 -3.92 18.72 9.20
N ALA A 66 -3.26 19.34 8.23
CA ALA A 66 -2.86 18.66 7.00
C ALA A 66 -1.78 17.59 7.24
N VAL A 67 -0.83 17.84 8.14
CA VAL A 67 0.17 16.84 8.55
C VAL A 67 -0.52 15.65 9.21
N TYR A 68 -1.43 15.90 10.15
CA TYR A 68 -2.18 14.86 10.85
C TYR A 68 -2.98 13.99 9.88
N LEU A 69 -3.79 14.62 9.01
CA LEU A 69 -4.55 13.90 7.99
C LEU A 69 -3.66 13.08 7.06
N THR A 70 -2.51 13.63 6.66
CA THR A 70 -1.55 12.91 5.82
C THR A 70 -0.98 11.69 6.53
N ALA A 71 -0.62 11.82 7.80
CA ALA A 71 -0.10 10.72 8.61
C ALA A 71 -1.13 9.58 8.75
N VAL A 72 -2.40 9.91 8.97
CA VAL A 72 -3.48 8.91 9.06
C VAL A 72 -3.67 8.16 7.73
N ILE A 73 -3.69 8.88 6.61
CA ILE A 73 -3.82 8.26 5.28
C ILE A 73 -2.60 7.37 4.96
N GLU A 74 -1.40 7.82 5.32
CA GLU A 74 -0.16 7.05 5.14
C GLU A 74 -0.19 5.77 5.97
N TYR A 75 -0.58 5.87 7.24
CA TYR A 75 -0.74 4.73 8.14
C TYR A 75 -1.74 3.71 7.59
N LEU A 76 -2.96 4.13 7.23
CA LEU A 76 -3.97 3.23 6.67
C LEU A 76 -3.50 2.57 5.37
N THR A 77 -2.78 3.30 4.51
CA THR A 77 -2.23 2.74 3.28
C THR A 77 -1.17 1.70 3.57
N ALA A 78 -0.28 1.96 4.54
CA ALA A 78 0.75 1.02 4.96
C ALA A 78 0.13 -0.28 5.52
N GLU A 79 -0.89 -0.17 6.37
CA GLU A 79 -1.59 -1.31 6.96
C GLU A 79 -2.21 -2.21 5.87
N VAL A 80 -2.96 -1.62 4.92
CA VAL A 80 -3.55 -2.37 3.80
C VAL A 80 -2.47 -3.03 2.94
N LEU A 81 -1.35 -2.35 2.69
CA LEU A 81 -0.24 -2.89 1.89
C LEU A 81 0.49 -4.02 2.61
N GLU A 82 0.64 -3.94 3.93
CA GLU A 82 1.26 -5.00 4.74
C GLU A 82 0.41 -6.28 4.70
N LEU A 83 -0.89 -6.17 4.98
CA LEU A 83 -1.82 -7.29 4.94
C LEU A 83 -1.92 -7.90 3.54
N ALA A 84 -2.04 -7.06 2.50
CA ALA A 84 -2.09 -7.51 1.12
C ALA A 84 -0.76 -8.13 0.64
N GLY A 85 0.37 -7.59 1.10
CA GLY A 85 1.71 -8.13 0.86
C GLY A 85 1.89 -9.51 1.48
N ASN A 86 1.39 -9.70 2.70
CA ASN A 86 1.35 -10.99 3.38
C ASN A 86 0.49 -12.00 2.61
N GLN A 87 -0.67 -11.59 2.07
CA GLN A 87 -1.47 -12.47 1.20
C GLN A 87 -0.74 -12.80 -0.12
N ALA A 88 -0.09 -11.83 -0.75
CA ALA A 88 0.68 -12.08 -1.97
C ALA A 88 1.79 -13.12 -1.74
N LYS A 89 2.51 -12.98 -0.62
CA LYS A 89 3.56 -13.92 -0.20
C LYS A 89 2.99 -15.31 0.09
N TYR A 90 1.85 -15.40 0.77
CA TYR A 90 1.15 -16.67 1.04
C TYR A 90 0.80 -17.42 -0.25
N TYR A 91 0.30 -16.72 -1.26
CA TYR A 91 0.00 -17.27 -2.59
C TYR A 91 1.24 -17.39 -3.51
N LYS A 92 2.46 -17.21 -2.97
CA LYS A 92 3.73 -17.30 -3.68
C LYS A 92 3.81 -16.35 -4.89
N LYS A 93 3.20 -15.17 -4.79
CA LYS A 93 3.23 -14.10 -5.79
C LYS A 93 4.12 -12.97 -5.31
N LYS A 94 4.88 -12.36 -6.23
CA LYS A 94 5.72 -11.19 -5.95
C LYS A 94 4.98 -9.85 -6.09
N ARG A 95 3.82 -9.84 -6.73
CA ARG A 95 3.02 -8.64 -7.03
C ARG A 95 1.69 -8.70 -6.29
N ILE A 96 1.28 -7.60 -5.68
CA ILE A 96 -0.05 -7.43 -5.09
C ILE A 96 -1.08 -7.28 -6.23
N ILE A 97 -2.19 -8.01 -6.13
CA ILE A 97 -3.34 -7.94 -7.06
C ILE A 97 -4.61 -7.64 -6.24
N PRO A 98 -5.73 -7.19 -6.85
CA PRO A 98 -6.95 -6.85 -6.11
C PRO A 98 -7.45 -7.95 -5.16
N ARG A 99 -7.31 -9.23 -5.55
CA ARG A 99 -7.66 -10.36 -4.68
C ARG A 99 -6.84 -10.45 -3.38
N HIS A 100 -5.57 -10.04 -3.39
CA HIS A 100 -4.76 -10.01 -2.17
C HIS A 100 -5.23 -8.91 -1.21
N ILE A 101 -5.66 -7.77 -1.75
CA ILE A 101 -6.22 -6.66 -0.97
C ILE A 101 -7.52 -7.11 -0.31
N LEU A 102 -8.45 -7.70 -1.07
CA LEU A 102 -9.72 -8.20 -0.52
C LEU A 102 -9.49 -9.20 0.62
N ILE A 103 -8.63 -10.19 0.43
CA ILE A 103 -8.39 -11.22 1.46
C ILE A 103 -7.70 -10.61 2.68
N GLY A 104 -6.81 -9.62 2.48
CA GLY A 104 -6.17 -8.90 3.58
C GLY A 104 -7.19 -8.11 4.41
N VAL A 105 -7.99 -7.27 3.74
CA VAL A 105 -9.04 -6.46 4.36
C VAL A 105 -10.10 -7.32 5.04
N TRP A 106 -10.56 -8.40 4.41
CA TRP A 106 -11.60 -9.27 4.98
C TRP A 106 -11.15 -10.01 6.25
N ARG A 107 -9.85 -10.30 6.37
CA ARG A 107 -9.30 -10.98 7.55
C ARG A 107 -9.08 -10.03 8.73
N ASP A 108 -9.05 -8.74 8.48
CA ASP A 108 -8.90 -7.72 9.51
C ASP A 108 -10.27 -7.13 9.86
N THR A 109 -10.65 -7.21 11.14
CA THR A 109 -12.01 -6.81 11.56
C THR A 109 -12.24 -5.31 11.44
N GLU A 110 -11.20 -4.50 11.66
CA GLU A 110 -11.29 -3.04 11.67
C GLU A 110 -11.41 -2.51 10.23
N LEU A 111 -10.57 -3.01 9.33
CA LEU A 111 -10.61 -2.66 7.91
C LEU A 111 -11.86 -3.22 7.22
N HIS A 112 -12.32 -4.41 7.60
CA HIS A 112 -13.55 -4.96 7.05
C HIS A 112 -14.76 -4.09 7.41
N GLU A 113 -14.85 -3.60 8.64
CA GLU A 113 -15.93 -2.69 9.05
C GLU A 113 -15.77 -1.31 8.39
N LEU A 114 -14.54 -0.78 8.33
CA LEU A 114 -14.25 0.51 7.67
C LEU A 114 -14.63 0.51 6.18
N LEU A 115 -14.46 -0.62 5.50
CA LEU A 115 -14.67 -0.77 4.04
C LEU A 115 -15.92 -1.58 3.69
N LYS A 116 -16.86 -1.77 4.62
CA LYS A 116 -18.04 -2.63 4.47
C LYS A 116 -18.89 -2.33 3.22
N ASN A 117 -18.97 -1.07 2.81
CA ASN A 117 -19.79 -0.61 1.67
C ASN A 117 -18.94 -0.24 0.44
N VAL A 118 -17.70 -0.73 0.36
CA VAL A 118 -16.79 -0.45 -0.75
C VAL A 118 -16.68 -1.69 -1.64
N ASP A 119 -17.01 -1.53 -2.91
CA ASP A 119 -16.82 -2.57 -3.92
C ASP A 119 -15.38 -2.59 -4.42
N LEU A 120 -14.70 -3.73 -4.29
CA LEU A 120 -13.36 -3.94 -4.83
C LEU A 120 -13.47 -4.64 -6.21
N PRO A 121 -13.20 -3.94 -7.32
CA PRO A 121 -13.24 -4.56 -8.64
C PRO A 121 -12.15 -5.63 -8.78
N ASP A 122 -12.43 -6.66 -9.58
CA ASP A 122 -11.52 -7.77 -9.91
C ASP A 122 -10.98 -8.60 -8.72
N SER A 123 -11.56 -8.47 -7.52
CA SER A 123 -11.09 -9.21 -6.34
C SER A 123 -11.80 -10.55 -6.11
N GLY A 124 -12.99 -10.73 -6.67
CA GLY A 124 -13.88 -11.87 -6.40
C GLY A 124 -14.39 -11.85 -4.96
N VAL A 125 -14.65 -13.04 -4.39
CA VAL A 125 -15.10 -13.20 -3.00
C VAL A 125 -14.16 -14.09 -2.19
N VAL A 126 -14.23 -13.98 -0.85
CA VAL A 126 -13.54 -14.89 0.06
C VAL A 126 -14.22 -16.26 0.02
N PRO A 127 -13.47 -17.37 -0.14
CA PRO A 127 -14.06 -18.70 -0.21
C PRO A 127 -14.84 -19.03 1.08
N PHE A 128 -16.15 -19.22 0.94
CA PHE A 128 -17.03 -19.65 2.00
C PHE A 128 -18.05 -20.65 1.43
N VAL A 129 -18.22 -21.79 2.10
CA VAL A 129 -19.19 -22.82 1.72
C VAL A 129 -20.04 -23.10 2.94
N HIS A 130 -21.34 -22.85 2.84
CA HIS A 130 -22.30 -23.11 3.90
C HIS A 130 -22.33 -24.61 4.25
N GLU A 131 -22.50 -24.93 5.54
CA GLU A 131 -22.39 -26.31 6.05
C GLU A 131 -23.34 -27.28 5.34
N VAL A 132 -24.57 -26.84 5.07
CA VAL A 132 -25.60 -27.61 4.34
C VAL A 132 -25.15 -28.03 2.94
N LEU A 133 -24.26 -27.27 2.29
CA LEU A 133 -23.76 -27.56 0.95
C LEU A 133 -22.48 -28.41 0.98
N ARG A 134 -21.95 -28.72 2.16
CA ARG A 134 -20.81 -29.62 2.28
C ARG A 134 -21.34 -31.03 2.16
N HIS A 135 -20.88 -31.77 1.16
CA HIS A 135 -21.06 -33.21 1.19
C HIS A 135 -20.42 -33.75 2.47
N ASP A 136 -21.18 -34.51 3.26
CA ASP A 136 -20.67 -35.24 4.39
C ASP A 136 -19.42 -35.98 3.93
N LYS A 137 -18.34 -35.84 4.70
CA LYS A 137 -17.07 -36.50 4.41
C LYS A 137 -17.38 -37.98 4.26
N VAL A 138 -17.33 -38.49 3.03
CA VAL A 138 -17.11 -39.92 2.81
C VAL A 138 -15.88 -40.23 3.67
N PRO A 139 -15.97 -41.14 4.66
CA PRO A 139 -14.84 -41.41 5.53
C PRO A 139 -13.65 -41.73 4.63
N LYS A 140 -12.51 -41.07 4.86
CA LYS A 140 -11.26 -41.45 4.19
C LYS A 140 -11.07 -42.93 4.51
N VAL A 141 -11.37 -43.81 3.56
CA VAL A 141 -11.00 -45.21 3.63
C VAL A 141 -9.48 -45.20 3.58
N ILE A 142 -8.86 -45.23 4.76
CA ILE A 142 -7.45 -45.51 4.89
C ILE A 142 -7.33 -46.96 4.45
N TYR A 143 -7.06 -47.21 3.16
CA TYR A 143 -6.48 -48.48 2.79
C TYR A 143 -5.19 -48.59 3.59
N PRO A 144 -5.00 -49.63 4.41
CA PRO A 144 -3.76 -49.77 5.15
C PRO A 144 -2.64 -50.03 4.15
N THR A 145 -1.98 -48.97 3.68
CA THR A 145 -0.84 -49.06 2.77
C THR A 145 0.39 -49.42 3.59
N GLY A 146 0.45 -50.70 3.97
CA GLY A 146 1.63 -51.35 4.53
C GLY A 146 1.97 -52.59 3.70
N PRO A 147 3.26 -52.98 3.58
CA PRO A 147 3.69 -54.12 2.77
C PRO A 147 2.96 -55.42 3.11
N ARG A 148 2.56 -55.59 4.38
CA ARG A 148 1.80 -56.74 4.89
C ARG A 148 0.41 -56.89 4.29
N PHE A 149 -0.28 -55.81 3.96
CA PHE A 149 -1.66 -55.86 3.46
C PHE A 149 -1.74 -56.15 1.96
N LYS A 150 -0.68 -55.82 1.19
CA LYS A 150 -0.60 -56.13 -0.25
C LYS A 150 -0.53 -57.65 -0.50
N GLN A 151 0.25 -58.37 0.30
CA GLN A 151 0.30 -59.84 0.27
C GLN A 151 -1.03 -60.49 0.68
N ALA A 152 -1.73 -59.94 1.67
CA ALA A 152 -3.03 -60.43 2.09
C ALA A 152 -4.10 -60.24 0.99
N TYR A 153 -4.04 -59.13 0.25
CA TYR A 153 -4.94 -58.87 -0.87
C TYR A 153 -4.66 -59.77 -2.08
N GLU A 154 -3.39 -59.95 -2.45
CA GLU A 154 -2.98 -60.83 -3.57
C GLU A 154 -3.28 -62.31 -3.29
N SER A 155 -3.09 -62.77 -2.05
CA SER A 155 -3.46 -64.14 -1.64
C SER A 155 -4.99 -64.36 -1.59
N ALA A 156 -5.76 -63.34 -1.20
CA ALA A 156 -7.23 -63.39 -1.25
C ALA A 156 -7.75 -63.44 -2.70
N LEU A 157 -7.14 -62.68 -3.62
CA LEU A 157 -7.46 -62.71 -5.05
C LEU A 157 -7.12 -64.06 -5.70
N MET A 158 -5.98 -64.65 -5.35
CA MET A 158 -5.58 -65.99 -5.83
C MET A 158 -6.57 -67.07 -5.35
N LYS A 159 -7.00 -67.03 -4.09
CA LYS A 159 -8.02 -67.96 -3.54
C LYS A 159 -9.37 -67.83 -4.24
N LYS A 160 -9.78 -66.61 -4.59
CA LYS A 160 -11.06 -66.36 -5.28
C LYS A 160 -11.07 -66.83 -6.75
N LYS A 161 -9.90 -66.82 -7.42
CA LYS A 161 -9.74 -67.37 -8.78
C LYS A 161 -9.69 -68.90 -8.82
N SER A 162 -9.18 -69.53 -7.76
CA SER A 162 -9.12 -70.99 -7.63
C SER A 162 -10.45 -71.66 -7.33
N THR A 163 -11.43 -70.91 -6.82
CA THR A 163 -12.78 -71.41 -6.46
C THR A 163 -13.81 -71.18 -7.58
N ALA A 164 -13.37 -70.68 -8.73
CA ALA A 164 -14.21 -70.38 -9.89
C ALA A 164 -14.17 -71.43 -11.01
N TYR A 165 -13.66 -72.64 -10.72
CA TYR A 165 -13.75 -73.82 -11.57
C TYR A 165 -14.27 -75.01 -10.77
#